data_AF-A0A2D6ERD8-F1
#
_entry.id   AF-A0A2D6ERD8-F1
#
_cell.length_a   1.000
_cell.length_b   1.000
_cell.length_c   1.000
_cell.angle_alpha   90.00
_cell.angle_beta   90.00
_cell.angle_gamma   90.00
#
_symmetry.space_group_name_H-M   'P 1'
#
loop_
_entity.id
_entity.type
_entity.pdbx_description
1 polymer ?
#
loop_
_entity_poly.entity_id
_entity_poly.type
_entity_poly.pdbx_seq_one_letter_code
_entity_poly.pdbx_strand_id
1 'polypeptide(L)'
;MSYLVYIIQSQSTGRYYCGYSDNVKRRICQHNDPDYRTTRTTKVWKGPWELIWTLERPNRTEAVILERRIKKRGIGRYLQTRLAESRRKRD
;
A
#
# COMPACT_ATOMS: atom_id res chain seq x y z
N MET A 1 -10.33 -15.21 -7.60
CA MET A 1 -10.56 -13.85 -7.07
C MET A 1 -9.27 -13.07 -7.18
N SER A 2 -9.31 -11.88 -7.78
CA SER A 2 -8.15 -11.00 -7.86
C SER A 2 -7.89 -10.29 -6.53
N TYR A 3 -6.65 -9.88 -6.31
CA TYR A 3 -6.21 -9.16 -5.13
C TYR A 3 -5.45 -7.91 -5.56
N LEU A 4 -5.68 -6.81 -4.85
CA LEU A 4 -4.96 -5.56 -5.06
C LEU A 4 -3.88 -5.43 -3.98
N VAL A 5 -2.64 -5.30 -4.41
CA VAL A 5 -1.54 -4.86 -3.55
C VAL A 5 -1.56 -3.34 -3.51
N TYR A 6 -1.49 -2.77 -2.31
CA TYR A 6 -1.60 -1.33 -2.10
C TYR A 6 -0.46 -0.81 -1.23
N ILE A 7 -0.12 0.45 -1.47
CA ILE A 7 0.77 1.22 -0.62
C ILE A 7 0.01 2.47 -0.17
N ILE A 8 0.00 2.68 1.15
CA ILE A 8 -0.53 3.89 1.78
C ILE A 8 0.60 4.64 2.49
N GLN A 9 0.46 5.95 2.61
CA GLN A 9 1.38 6.81 3.35
C GLN A 9 0.63 7.55 4.46
N SER A 10 1.22 7.60 5.65
CA SER A 10 0.76 8.48 6.71
C SER A 10 1.14 9.92 6.37
N GLN A 11 0.15 10.80 6.25
CA GLN A 11 0.39 12.22 5.98
C GLN A 11 1.05 12.94 7.16
N SER A 12 0.87 12.45 8.39
CA SER A 12 1.46 13.06 9.58
C SER A 12 2.90 12.62 9.86
N THR A 13 3.30 11.43 9.43
CA THR A 13 4.62 10.86 9.76
C THR A 13 5.48 10.56 8.53
N GLY A 14 4.91 10.65 7.33
CA GLY A 14 5.55 10.25 6.07
C GLY A 14 5.79 8.74 5.93
N ARG A 15 5.41 7.92 6.92
CA ARG A 15 5.66 6.47 6.93
C ARG A 15 4.80 5.77 5.89
N TYR A 16 5.40 4.79 5.23
CA TYR A 16 4.70 3.93 4.30
C TYR A 16 4.23 2.63 4.95
N TYR A 17 3.07 2.15 4.52
CA TYR A 17 2.59 0.80 4.78
C TYR A 17 2.24 0.12 3.45
N CYS A 18 2.56 -1.17 3.35
CA CYS A 18 2.26 -2.00 2.19
C CYS A 18 1.51 -3.25 2.65
N GLY A 19 0.43 -3.57 1.94
CA GLY A 19 -0.40 -4.75 2.17
C GLY A 19 -1.17 -5.14 0.92
N TYR A 20 -2.05 -6.12 1.03
CA TYR A 20 -2.95 -6.52 -0.05
C TYR A 20 -4.37 -6.76 0.47
N SER A 21 -5.36 -6.57 -0.38
CA SER A 21 -6.78 -6.86 -0.10
C SER A 21 -7.52 -7.10 -1.40
N ASP A 22 -8.59 -7.88 -1.33
CA ASP A 22 -9.65 -7.94 -2.33
C ASP A 22 -10.45 -6.61 -2.44
N ASN A 23 -10.59 -5.87 -1.34
CA ASN A 23 -11.26 -4.56 -1.31
C ASN A 23 -10.41 -3.48 -0.62
N VAL A 24 -9.56 -2.82 -1.42
CA VAL A 24 -8.62 -1.79 -0.93
C VAL A 24 -9.33 -0.55 -0.39
N LYS A 25 -10.41 -0.10 -1.04
CA LYS A 25 -11.18 1.07 -0.60
C LYS A 25 -11.69 0.88 0.83
N ARG A 26 -12.37 -0.25 1.09
CA ARG A 26 -12.85 -0.60 2.43
C ARG A 26 -11.69 -0.68 3.44
N ARG A 27 -10.56 -1.25 3.04
CA ARG A 27 -9.39 -1.41 3.90
C ARG A 27 -8.74 -0.09 4.30
N ILE A 28 -8.72 0.91 3.42
CA ILE A 28 -8.21 2.25 3.73
C ILE A 28 -9.13 2.97 4.71
N CYS A 29 -10.45 2.90 4.50
CA CYS A 29 -11.42 3.45 5.45
C CYS A 29 -11.20 2.86 6.85
N GLN A 30 -11.02 1.54 6.95
CA GLN A 30 -10.70 0.85 8.21
C GLN A 30 -9.39 1.33 8.85
N HIS A 31 -8.36 1.65 8.07
CA HIS A 31 -7.12 2.20 8.60
C HIS A 31 -7.31 3.60 9.22
N ASN A 32 -8.16 4.42 8.61
CA ASN A 32 -8.47 5.78 9.08
C ASN A 32 -9.55 5.84 10.16
N ASP A 33 -10.36 4.79 10.32
CA ASP A 33 -11.42 4.71 11.33
C ASP A 33 -10.87 4.42 12.73
N PRO A 34 -10.86 5.38 13.68
CA PRO A 34 -10.27 5.20 15.02
C PRO A 34 -10.89 4.06 15.83
N ASP A 35 -12.16 3.72 15.59
CA ASP A 35 -12.89 2.67 16.32
C ASP A 35 -12.58 1.27 15.79
N TYR A 36 -11.95 1.18 14.61
CA TYR A 36 -11.56 -0.09 14.02
C TYR A 36 -10.26 -0.65 14.64
N ARG A 37 -10.43 -1.54 15.63
CA ARG A 37 -9.33 -2.06 16.48
C ARG A 37 -8.48 -3.19 15.86
N THR A 38 -8.86 -3.73 14.70
CA THR A 38 -8.19 -4.94 14.18
C THR A 38 -6.89 -4.66 13.40
N THR A 39 -6.60 -3.40 13.04
CA THR A 39 -5.38 -3.04 12.29
C THR A 39 -4.26 -2.60 13.22
N ARG A 40 -3.39 -3.53 13.63
CA ARG A 40 -2.31 -3.26 14.59
C ARG A 40 -1.29 -2.22 14.09
N THR A 41 -0.75 -2.38 12.89
CA THR A 41 0.39 -1.55 12.43
C THR A 41 0.01 -0.08 12.15
N THR A 42 -1.13 0.16 11.52
CA THR A 42 -1.55 1.52 11.11
C THR A 42 -2.24 2.30 12.22
N LYS A 43 -2.55 1.65 13.35
CA LYS A 43 -3.04 2.31 14.57
C LYS A 43 -1.93 2.74 15.52
N VAL A 44 -0.77 2.09 15.46
CA VAL A 44 0.42 2.51 16.23
C VAL A 44 0.96 3.85 15.71
N TRP A 45 0.86 4.10 14.40
CA TRP A 45 1.35 5.33 13.80
C TRP A 45 0.19 6.29 13.50
N LYS A 46 0.42 7.59 13.71
CA LYS A 46 -0.59 8.63 13.46
C LYS A 46 -1.01 8.60 11.98
N GLY A 47 -2.31 8.44 11.72
CA GLY A 47 -2.92 8.77 10.42
C GLY A 47 -3.05 10.30 10.25
N PRO A 48 -3.65 10.78 9.14
CA PRO A 48 -4.42 10.01 8.16
C PRO A 48 -3.53 9.27 7.16
N TRP A 49 -4.04 8.13 6.69
CA TRP A 49 -3.41 7.27 5.69
C TRP A 49 -4.04 7.50 4.33
N GLU A 50 -3.21 7.87 3.36
CA GLU A 50 -3.62 8.11 1.99
C GLU A 50 -3.10 7.02 1.06
N LEU A 51 -3.92 6.61 0.09
CA LEU A 51 -3.53 5.65 -0.93
C LEU A 51 -2.73 6.33 -2.04
N ILE A 52 -1.48 5.88 -2.21
CA ILE A 52 -0.57 6.47 -3.19
C ILE A 52 -0.25 5.52 -4.36
N TRP A 53 -0.48 4.21 -4.20
CA TRP A 53 -0.21 3.23 -5.24
C TRP A 53 -1.02 1.96 -5.06
N THR A 54 -1.49 1.39 -6.18
CA THR A 54 -2.13 0.07 -6.22
C THR A 54 -1.71 -0.72 -7.45
N LEU A 55 -1.78 -2.05 -7.33
CA LEU A 55 -1.61 -2.96 -8.46
C LEU A 55 -2.43 -4.23 -8.27
N GLU A 56 -3.20 -4.59 -9.28
CA GLU A 56 -3.97 -5.83 -9.30
C GLU A 56 -3.08 -7.04 -9.62
N ARG A 57 -3.38 -8.15 -8.94
CA ARG A 57 -2.78 -9.48 -9.14
C ARG A 57 -3.90 -10.52 -9.28
N PRO A 58 -3.71 -11.53 -10.13
CA PRO A 58 -4.76 -12.50 -10.44
C PRO A 58 -5.11 -13.44 -9.28
N ASN A 59 -4.20 -13.63 -8.32
CA ASN A 59 -4.42 -14.51 -7.18
C ASN A 59 -3.65 -14.02 -5.93
N ARG A 60 -3.97 -14.62 -4.77
CA ARG A 60 -3.38 -14.28 -3.48
C ARG A 60 -1.87 -14.48 -3.45
N THR A 61 -1.38 -15.57 -4.04
CA THR A 61 0.04 -15.93 -4.04
C THR A 61 0.87 -14.84 -4.73
N GLU A 62 0.43 -14.38 -5.90
CA GLU A 62 1.04 -13.28 -6.63
C GLU A 62 1.02 -11.97 -5.84
N ALA A 63 -0.08 -11.67 -5.14
CA ALA A 63 -0.17 -10.51 -4.27
C ALA A 63 0.84 -10.56 -3.11
N VAL A 64 0.97 -11.72 -2.45
CA VAL A 64 1.94 -11.94 -1.36
C VAL A 64 3.39 -11.84 -1.87
N ILE A 65 3.69 -12.44 -3.02
CA ILE A 65 5.03 -12.37 -3.63
C ILE A 65 5.40 -10.92 -3.92
N LEU A 66 4.46 -10.15 -4.50
CA LEU A 66 4.66 -8.75 -4.81
C LEU A 66 4.84 -7.90 -3.54
N GLU A 67 3.98 -8.08 -2.53
CA GLU A 67 4.09 -7.40 -1.23
C GLU A 67 5.47 -7.63 -0.60
N ARG A 68 5.92 -8.89 -0.55
CA ARG A 68 7.25 -9.26 -0.02
C ARG A 68 8.37 -8.61 -0.83
N ARG A 69 8.26 -8.59 -2.16
CA ARG A 69 9.26 -7.95 -3.05
C ARG A 69 9.36 -6.45 -2.77
N ILE A 70 8.22 -5.77 -2.61
CA ILE A 70 8.16 -4.34 -2.27
C ILE A 70 8.83 -4.10 -0.91
N LYS A 71 8.44 -4.87 0.12
CA LYS A 71 8.99 -4.74 1.49
C LYS A 71 10.49 -5.01 1.52
N LYS A 72 10.97 -6.05 0.84
CA LYS A 72 12.40 -6.40 0.75
C LYS A 72 13.23 -5.29 0.10
N ARG A 73 12.72 -4.65 -0.94
CA ARG A 73 13.42 -3.53 -1.61
C ARG A 73 13.40 -2.24 -0.80
N GLY A 74 12.43 -2.08 0.10
CA GLY A 74 12.09 -0.81 0.75
C GLY A 74 11.03 -0.07 -0.05
N ILE A 75 9.90 0.23 0.61
CA ILE A 75 8.69 0.76 -0.03
C ILE A 75 8.94 2.08 -0.76
N GLY A 76 9.63 3.03 -0.11
CA GLY A 76 9.96 4.33 -0.72
C GLY A 76 10.83 4.20 -1.98
N ARG A 77 11.86 3.33 -1.94
CA ARG A 77 12.74 3.08 -3.10
C ARG A 77 11.98 2.41 -4.24
N TYR A 78 11.06 1.49 -3.93
CA TYR A 78 10.20 0.87 -4.93
C TYR A 78 9.35 1.92 -5.66
N LEU A 79 8.72 2.83 -4.90
CA LEU A 79 7.88 3.90 -5.46
C LEU A 79 8.67 4.87 -6.34
N GLN A 80 9.86 5.29 -5.92
CA GLN A 80 10.72 6.17 -6.73
C GLN A 80 11.03 5.58 -8.11
N THR A 81 11.31 4.27 -8.15
CA THR A 81 11.55 3.57 -9.43
C THR A 81 10.30 3.58 -10.31
N ARG A 82 9.11 3.32 -9.74
CA ARG A 82 7.85 3.34 -10.50
C ARG A 82 7.48 4.73 -11.00
N LEU A 83 7.70 5.77 -10.19
CA LEU A 83 7.48 7.15 -10.60
C LEU A 83 8.42 7.54 -11.76
N ALA A 84 9.69 7.15 -11.69
CA ALA A 84 10.63 7.37 -12.79
C ALA A 84 10.21 6.64 -14.09
N GLU A 85 9.76 5.39 -14.00
CA GLU A 85 9.22 4.63 -15.14
C GLU A 85 7.97 5.29 -15.76
N SER A 86 7.09 5.87 -14.94
CA SER A 86 5.87 6.55 -15.40
C SER A 86 6.12 7.91 -16.07
N ARG A 87 7.26 8.53 -15.81
CA ARG A 87 7.68 9.79 -16.45
C ARG A 87 8.27 9.52 -17.83
N ARG A 88 9.09 8.47 -17.97
CA ARG A 88 9.73 8.07 -19.24
C ARG A 88 8.79 7.54 -20.32
N LYS A 89 7.55 7.15 -19.97
CA LYS A 89 6.53 6.72 -20.94
C LYS A 89 5.69 7.86 -21.52
N ARG A 90 5.96 9.11 -21.10
CA ARG A 90 5.29 10.32 -21.58
C ARG A 90 6.16 11.16 -22.52
N ASP A 91 7.40 10.73 -22.76
CA ASP A 91 8.29 11.22 -23.81
C ASP A 91 8.27 10.22 -24.97
#